data_AF-A0A6A6Q2J0-F1
#
_entry.id   AF-A0A6A6Q2J0-F1
#
_cell.length_a   1.000
_cell.length_b   1.000
_cell.length_c   1.000
_cell.angle_alpha   90.00
_cell.angle_beta   90.00
_cell.angle_gamma   90.00
#
_symmetry.space_group_name_H-M   'P 1'
#
loop_
_entity.id
_entity.type
_entity.pdbx_description
1 polymer ?
#
loop_
_entity_poly.entity_id
_entity_poly.type
_entity_poly.pdbx_seq_one_letter_code
_entity_poly.pdbx_strand_id
1 'polypeptide(L)'
;MAEEPVPLEVQEGLEQPEALPANAEDRKAAKAMSKLDTRGEEEPAQKKEVDLKALNDAMKNLDVEQKKKKEKPAAVRKEEAPKALVKVDPADVTLVMEQLDMSKIKATELLRNHDADATKAMTAWVTAAV
;
A
#
# COMPACT_ATOMS: atom_id res chain seq x y z
N MET A 1 -52.80 7.07 20.36
CA MET A 1 -52.49 5.99 19.40
C MET A 1 -52.86 6.53 18.03
N ALA A 2 -51.92 7.21 17.39
CA ALA A 2 -52.05 7.67 16.02
C ALA A 2 -50.98 6.90 15.23
N GLU A 3 -51.40 5.83 14.58
CA GLU A 3 -50.58 5.09 13.62
C GLU A 3 -50.90 5.69 12.26
N GLU A 4 -50.02 6.56 11.79
CA GLU A 4 -50.07 7.14 10.45
C GLU A 4 -49.52 6.08 9.48
N PRO A 5 -50.24 5.70 8.42
CA PRO A 5 -49.76 4.66 7.50
C PRO A 5 -48.55 5.20 6.73
N VAL A 6 -47.39 4.58 6.96
CA VAL A 6 -46.18 4.86 6.19
C VAL A 6 -46.42 4.58 4.71
N PRO A 7 -46.03 5.48 3.78
CA PRO A 7 -46.13 5.20 2.35
C PRO A 7 -45.23 4.02 1.97
N LEU A 8 -45.79 3.07 1.24
CA LEU A 8 -45.19 1.83 0.72
C LEU A 8 -44.06 2.04 -0.32
N GLU A 9 -43.34 3.15 -0.26
CA GLU A 9 -42.25 3.46 -1.19
C GLU A 9 -41.02 4.03 -0.48
N VAL A 10 -40.70 3.50 0.70
CA VAL A 10 -39.34 3.57 1.23
C VAL A 10 -38.96 2.16 1.67
N GLN A 11 -38.65 1.34 0.68
CA GLN A 11 -38.00 0.06 0.88
C GLN A 11 -36.58 0.35 1.40
N GLU A 12 -36.42 0.25 2.72
CA GLU A 12 -35.13 0.08 3.38
C GLU A 12 -34.29 -0.94 2.59
N GLY A 13 -33.11 -0.52 2.14
CA GLY A 13 -32.08 -1.45 1.66
C GLY A 13 -32.01 -1.75 0.16
N LEU A 14 -32.59 -0.93 -0.73
CA LEU A 14 -32.18 -0.98 -2.14
C LEU A 14 -30.79 -0.34 -2.27
N GLU A 15 -29.78 -1.21 -2.25
CA GLU A 15 -28.53 -1.02 -2.97
C GLU A 15 -28.79 -0.09 -4.16
N GLN A 16 -28.15 1.07 -4.16
CA GLN A 16 -28.07 1.95 -5.32
C GLN A 16 -27.93 1.04 -6.54
N PRO A 17 -28.77 1.15 -7.58
CA PRO A 17 -28.59 0.33 -8.76
C PRO A 17 -27.19 0.63 -9.24
N GLU A 18 -26.28 -0.31 -8.96
CA GLU A 18 -24.87 -0.25 -9.25
C GLU A 18 -24.81 0.14 -10.70
N ALA A 19 -24.45 1.40 -10.96
CA ALA A 19 -24.83 2.12 -12.16
C ALA A 19 -24.33 1.29 -13.35
N LEU A 20 -25.22 0.46 -13.90
CA LEU A 20 -24.82 -0.52 -14.88
C LEU A 20 -24.33 0.30 -16.03
N PRO A 21 -23.04 0.19 -16.37
CA PRO A 21 -22.47 1.12 -17.28
C PRO A 21 -23.21 0.99 -18.61
N ALA A 22 -23.66 2.13 -19.13
CA ALA A 22 -24.57 2.21 -20.27
C ALA A 22 -23.92 1.69 -21.56
N ASN A 23 -22.60 1.47 -21.54
CA ASN A 23 -21.81 1.01 -22.66
C ASN A 23 -21.42 -0.48 -22.50
N ALA A 24 -21.60 -1.27 -23.56
CA ALA A 24 -21.37 -2.72 -23.54
C ALA A 24 -19.91 -3.08 -23.22
N GLU A 25 -18.97 -2.23 -23.62
CA GLU A 25 -17.54 -2.37 -23.31
C GLU A 25 -17.24 -2.22 -21.83
N ASP A 26 -17.94 -1.33 -21.14
CA ASP A 26 -17.69 -1.06 -19.72
C ASP A 26 -18.28 -2.18 -18.85
N ARG A 27 -19.41 -2.80 -19.24
CA ARG A 27 -19.88 -4.05 -18.59
C ARG A 27 -18.87 -5.18 -18.73
N LYS A 28 -18.20 -5.27 -19.89
CA LYS A 28 -17.15 -6.27 -20.12
C LYS A 28 -15.89 -5.96 -19.31
N ALA A 29 -15.52 -4.68 -19.19
CA ALA A 29 -14.41 -4.23 -18.37
C ALA A 29 -14.67 -4.46 -16.88
N ALA A 30 -15.85 -4.08 -16.38
CA ALA A 30 -16.30 -4.36 -15.01
C ALA A 30 -16.31 -5.86 -14.70
N LYS A 31 -16.82 -6.69 -15.62
CA LYS A 31 -16.77 -8.16 -15.47
C LYS A 31 -15.36 -8.72 -15.52
N ALA A 32 -14.44 -8.11 -16.28
CA ALA A 32 -13.03 -8.51 -16.31
C ALA A 32 -12.29 -8.11 -15.01
N MET A 33 -12.57 -6.92 -14.48
CA MET A 33 -12.05 -6.43 -13.20
C MET A 33 -12.57 -7.28 -12.03
N SER A 34 -13.87 -7.54 -11.99
CA SER A 34 -14.51 -8.38 -10.95
C SER A 34 -14.02 -9.83 -10.98
N LYS A 35 -13.71 -10.40 -12.16
CA LYS A 35 -13.06 -11.71 -12.30
C LYS A 35 -11.61 -11.75 -11.80
N LEU A 36 -10.91 -10.62 -11.79
CA LEU A 36 -9.54 -10.50 -11.26
C LEU A 36 -9.56 -10.40 -9.73
N ASP A 37 -10.55 -9.69 -9.19
CA ASP A 37 -10.73 -9.49 -7.74
C ASP A 37 -11.19 -10.78 -7.03
N THR A 38 -12.17 -11.49 -7.62
CA THR A 38 -12.68 -12.78 -7.10
C THR A 38 -11.69 -13.94 -7.20
N ARG A 39 -10.62 -13.83 -7.99
CA ARG A 39 -9.53 -14.83 -8.03
C ARG A 39 -8.79 -14.93 -6.69
N GLY A 40 -8.96 -13.95 -5.80
CA GLY A 40 -8.44 -13.99 -4.43
C GLY A 40 -9.30 -14.76 -3.42
N GLU A 41 -10.62 -14.88 -3.64
CA GLU A 41 -11.54 -15.23 -2.54
C GLU A 41 -12.36 -16.52 -2.73
N GLU A 42 -12.67 -16.99 -3.95
CA GLU A 42 -13.39 -18.27 -4.14
C GLU A 42 -12.93 -19.05 -5.38
N GLU A 43 -12.00 -20.00 -5.21
CA GLU A 43 -12.11 -21.35 -5.78
C GLU A 43 -11.03 -22.29 -5.18
N PRO A 44 -11.39 -23.30 -4.37
CA PRO A 44 -10.49 -24.39 -4.03
C PRO A 44 -10.43 -25.40 -5.19
N ALA A 45 -9.21 -25.79 -5.55
CA ALA A 45 -8.84 -26.91 -6.42
C ALA A 45 -8.70 -26.65 -7.94
N GLN A 46 -7.62 -25.95 -8.30
CA GLN A 46 -6.64 -26.59 -9.19
C GLN A 46 -5.27 -26.59 -8.51
N LYS A 47 -4.93 -27.75 -7.95
CA LYS A 47 -3.58 -28.12 -7.56
C LYS A 47 -2.71 -28.15 -8.82
N LYS A 48 -2.30 -26.98 -9.31
CA LYS A 48 -1.07 -26.87 -10.06
C LYS A 48 -0.08 -26.45 -9.02
N GLU A 49 0.77 -27.39 -8.64
CA GLU A 49 2.07 -27.13 -8.04
C GLU A 49 2.59 -25.85 -8.69
N VAL A 50 2.40 -24.73 -8.00
CA VAL A 50 2.78 -23.42 -8.48
C VAL A 50 4.27 -23.54 -8.59
N ASP A 51 4.76 -23.70 -9.82
CA ASP A 51 6.08 -24.24 -10.10
C ASP A 51 7.10 -23.52 -9.21
N LEU A 52 7.46 -24.16 -8.09
CA LEU A 52 8.12 -23.45 -6.97
C LEU A 52 9.47 -22.93 -7.44
N LYS A 53 10.02 -23.56 -8.48
CA LYS A 53 11.19 -23.14 -9.22
C LYS A 53 10.91 -21.89 -10.05
N ALA A 54 9.81 -21.81 -10.79
CA ALA A 54 9.41 -20.58 -11.48
C ALA A 54 9.13 -19.44 -10.50
N LEU A 55 8.53 -19.72 -9.34
CA LEU A 55 8.30 -18.71 -8.30
C LEU A 55 9.63 -18.23 -7.68
N ASN A 56 10.54 -19.17 -7.37
CA ASN A 56 11.85 -18.82 -6.81
C ASN A 56 12.72 -18.06 -7.82
N ASP A 57 12.66 -18.44 -9.10
CA ASP A 57 13.38 -17.78 -10.19
C ASP A 57 12.81 -16.38 -10.47
N ALA A 58 11.48 -16.23 -10.48
CA ALA A 58 10.81 -14.94 -10.58
C ALA A 58 11.16 -14.04 -9.39
N MET A 59 11.15 -14.55 -8.15
CA MET A 59 11.55 -13.80 -6.96
C MET A 59 13.02 -13.37 -7.00
N LYS A 60 13.92 -14.22 -7.48
CA LYS A 60 15.35 -13.88 -7.65
C LYS A 60 15.56 -12.81 -8.71
N ASN A 61 14.88 -12.91 -9.85
CA ASN A 61 14.95 -11.87 -10.88
C ASN A 61 14.39 -10.54 -10.38
N LEU A 62 13.33 -10.55 -9.55
CA LEU A 62 12.78 -9.35 -8.93
C LEU A 62 13.76 -8.68 -7.95
N ASP A 63 14.53 -9.45 -7.16
CA ASP A 63 15.62 -8.93 -6.30
C ASP A 63 16.78 -8.37 -7.13
N VAL A 64 17.15 -9.05 -8.23
CA VAL A 64 18.21 -8.59 -9.15
C VAL A 64 17.78 -7.32 -9.90
N GLU A 65 16.50 -7.17 -10.24
CA GLU A 65 15.97 -5.96 -10.88
C GLU A 65 15.91 -4.78 -9.90
N GLN A 66 15.60 -5.03 -8.62
CA GLN A 66 15.74 -4.04 -7.55
C GLN A 66 17.20 -3.63 -7.30
N LYS A 67 18.16 -4.54 -7.52
CA LYS A 67 19.61 -4.22 -7.51
C LYS A 67 20.06 -3.48 -8.77
N LYS A 68 19.54 -3.83 -9.96
CA LYS A 68 19.86 -3.13 -11.22
C LYS A 68 19.26 -1.72 -11.31
N LYS A 69 18.14 -1.44 -10.63
CA LYS A 69 17.67 -0.05 -10.45
C LYS A 69 18.57 0.80 -9.54
N LYS A 70 19.54 0.19 -8.83
CA LYS A 70 20.54 0.88 -8.02
C LYS A 70 21.90 1.07 -8.71
N GLU A 71 22.07 0.60 -9.94
CA GLU A 71 23.35 0.69 -10.66
C GLU A 71 23.23 1.47 -11.98
N LYS A 72 23.31 2.79 -11.86
CA LYS A 72 23.90 3.69 -12.87
C LYS A 72 24.81 4.71 -12.14
N PRO A 73 25.89 5.17 -12.79
CA PRO A 73 27.26 5.09 -12.27
C PRO A 73 27.69 6.27 -11.40
N ALA A 74 28.74 6.01 -10.63
CA ALA A 74 29.39 6.89 -9.68
C ALA A 74 29.76 8.28 -10.22
N ALA A 75 29.37 9.32 -9.47
CA ALA A 75 30.16 10.53 -9.30
C ALA A 75 29.87 11.16 -7.93
N VAL A 76 30.78 10.90 -6.99
CA VAL A 76 31.12 11.71 -5.83
C VAL A 76 30.00 11.96 -4.80
N ARG A 77 30.00 11.14 -3.73
CA ARG A 77 30.08 11.65 -2.35
C ARG A 77 30.53 10.53 -1.41
N LYS A 78 31.52 10.91 -0.62
CA LYS A 78 32.23 10.16 0.41
C LYS A 78 31.30 9.47 1.41
N GLU A 79 31.86 8.40 1.97
CA GLU A 79 31.46 7.71 3.20
C GLU A 79 30.23 6.80 3.10
N GLU A 80 30.51 5.66 2.50
CA GLU A 80 29.97 4.38 2.94
C GLU A 80 30.36 4.16 4.42
N ALA A 81 29.45 4.51 5.33
CA ALA A 81 29.30 3.77 6.57
C ALA A 81 28.13 2.79 6.37
N PRO A 82 28.27 1.54 6.80
CA PRO A 82 27.42 0.43 6.37
C PRO A 82 25.96 0.70 6.72
N LYS A 83 25.05 0.09 5.95
CA LYS A 83 23.64 -0.10 6.31
C LYS A 83 23.57 -0.92 7.61
N ALA A 84 23.95 -0.32 8.73
CA ALA A 84 23.59 -0.80 10.03
C ALA A 84 22.08 -0.68 10.09
N LEU A 85 21.42 -1.78 10.44
CA LEU A 85 20.03 -1.79 10.84
C LEU A 85 19.78 -0.58 11.73
N VAL A 86 19.20 0.48 11.17
CA VAL A 86 19.06 1.78 11.79
C VAL A 86 18.22 1.55 13.05
N LYS A 87 18.88 1.57 14.21
CA LYS A 87 18.24 1.37 15.51
C LYS A 87 17.47 2.64 15.81
N VAL A 88 16.22 2.65 15.40
CA VAL A 88 15.30 3.75 15.69
C VAL A 88 15.03 3.76 17.19
N ASP A 89 15.27 4.89 17.83
CA ASP A 89 14.97 5.05 19.25
C ASP A 89 13.44 5.14 19.46
N PRO A 90 12.87 4.40 20.43
CA PRO A 90 11.44 4.46 20.70
C PRO A 90 10.97 5.84 21.16
N ALA A 91 11.84 6.66 21.79
CA ALA A 91 11.53 8.04 22.14
C ALA A 91 11.40 8.90 20.88
N ASP A 92 12.27 8.72 19.90
CA ASP A 92 12.18 9.43 18.61
C ASP A 92 10.91 9.06 17.85
N VAL A 93 10.51 7.78 17.87
CA VAL A 93 9.24 7.35 17.27
C VAL A 93 8.07 8.04 17.97
N THR A 94 8.09 8.11 19.30
CA THR A 94 7.00 8.73 20.08
C THR A 94 6.92 10.23 19.81
N LEU A 95 8.07 10.91 19.78
CA LEU A 95 8.17 12.33 19.46
C LEU A 95 7.60 12.63 18.06
N VAL A 96 8.00 11.88 17.06
CA VAL A 96 7.54 12.07 15.67
C VAL A 96 6.05 11.78 15.53
N MET A 97 5.52 10.77 16.23
CA MET A 97 4.09 10.48 16.26
C MET A 97 3.29 11.65 16.84
N GLU A 98 3.75 12.23 17.96
CA GLU A 98 3.04 13.31 18.66
C GLU A 98 3.16 14.66 17.96
N GLN A 99 4.32 14.99 17.38
CA GLN A 99 4.55 16.30 16.78
C GLN A 99 4.06 16.41 15.33
N LEU A 100 4.07 15.31 14.57
CA LEU A 100 3.65 15.30 13.18
C LEU A 100 2.31 14.58 12.95
N ASP A 101 1.61 14.22 14.04
CA ASP A 101 0.29 13.56 14.01
C ASP A 101 0.23 12.36 13.05
N MET A 102 1.27 11.50 13.12
CA MET A 102 1.39 10.34 12.23
C MET A 102 1.37 9.01 12.98
N SER A 103 0.90 7.96 12.30
CA SER A 103 0.84 6.62 12.89
C SER A 103 2.24 6.06 13.17
N LYS A 104 2.35 5.16 14.16
CA LYS A 104 3.62 4.52 14.56
C LYS A 104 4.39 3.92 13.37
N ILE A 105 3.68 3.34 12.41
CA ILE A 105 4.26 2.76 11.20
C ILE A 105 4.91 3.85 10.34
N LYS A 106 4.21 4.97 10.12
CA LYS A 106 4.71 6.11 9.34
C LYS A 106 5.90 6.80 10.01
N ALA A 107 5.84 6.99 11.32
CA ALA A 107 6.93 7.57 12.11
C ALA A 107 8.21 6.71 12.04
N THR A 108 8.05 5.39 12.19
CA THR A 108 9.19 4.46 12.11
C THR A 108 9.79 4.42 10.71
N GLU A 109 8.96 4.46 9.65
CA GLU A 109 9.43 4.56 8.27
C GLU A 109 10.18 5.87 8.00
N LEU A 110 9.66 7.00 8.48
CA LEU A 110 10.30 8.30 8.32
C LEU A 110 11.67 8.29 9.00
N LEU A 111 11.77 7.82 10.24
CA LEU A 111 13.04 7.73 10.95
C LEU A 111 14.02 6.77 10.27
N ARG A 112 13.56 5.61 9.76
CA ARG A 112 14.41 4.69 9.00
C ARG A 112 14.97 5.29 7.71
N ASN A 113 14.18 6.11 7.02
CA ASN A 113 14.60 6.78 5.78
C ASN A 113 15.55 7.95 6.03
N HIS A 114 15.62 8.45 7.26
CA HIS A 114 16.44 9.58 7.66
C HIS A 114 17.52 9.20 8.70
N ASP A 115 18.07 7.98 8.61
CA ASP A 115 19.21 7.51 9.42
C ASP A 115 18.93 7.46 10.95
N ALA A 116 17.67 7.28 11.37
CA ALA A 116 17.17 7.43 12.75
C ALA A 116 17.39 8.83 13.35
N ASP A 117 17.52 9.86 12.52
CA ASP A 117 17.66 11.22 13.00
C ASP A 117 16.30 11.93 12.99
N ALA A 118 15.72 12.14 14.17
CA ALA A 118 14.43 12.81 14.32
C ALA A 118 14.45 14.25 13.80
N THR A 119 15.55 14.98 14.00
CA THR A 119 15.65 16.39 13.56
C THR A 119 15.69 16.49 12.04
N LYS A 120 16.47 15.62 11.39
CA LYS A 120 16.57 15.51 9.93
C LYS A 120 15.24 15.07 9.33
N ALA A 121 14.58 14.08 9.93
CA ALA A 121 13.27 13.58 9.53
C ALA A 121 12.20 14.68 9.60
N MET A 122 12.08 15.36 10.75
CA MET A 122 11.09 16.43 10.94
C MET A 122 11.36 17.62 10.02
N THR A 123 12.62 18.03 9.87
CA THR A 123 13.00 19.13 8.98
C THR A 123 12.71 18.78 7.51
N ALA A 124 13.05 17.57 7.07
CA ALA A 124 12.74 17.10 5.73
C ALA A 124 11.22 17.02 5.49
N TRP A 125 10.45 16.60 6.49
CA TRP A 125 9.00 16.52 6.38
C TRP A 125 8.34 17.90 6.21
N VAL A 126 8.70 18.87 7.05
CA VAL A 126 8.11 20.23 6.95
C VAL A 126 8.58 20.98 5.70
N THR A 127 9.80 20.73 5.23
CA THR A 127 10.33 21.34 3.99
C THR A 127 9.83 20.66 2.72
N ALA A 128 9.41 19.39 2.78
CA ALA A 128 8.77 18.70 1.68
C ALA A 128 7.26 19.01 1.57
N ALA A 129 6.65 19.51 2.64
CA ALA A 129 5.24 19.88 2.69
C ALA A 129 4.96 21.31 2.19
N VAL A 130 6.00 22.08 1.87
CA VAL A 130 5.91 23.45 1.32
C VAL A 130 6.12 23.47 -0.19
#